data_AF-K2HWW9-F1
#
_entry.id   AF-K2HWW9-F1
#
_cell.length_a   1.000
_cell.length_b   1.000
_cell.length_c   1.000
_cell.angle_alpha   90.00
_cell.angle_beta   90.00
_cell.angle_gamma   90.00
#
_symmetry.space_group_name_H-M   'P 1'
#
loop_
_entity.id
_entity.type
_entity.pdbx_description
1 polymer ?
#
loop_
_entity_poly.entity_id
_entity_poly.type
_entity_poly.pdbx_seq_one_letter_code
_entity_poly.pdbx_strand_id
1 'polypeptide(L)'
;MRIGYLLLFILLVYGKLPNKWAYNYPTNRYYQLDKGTCWAFGIIGMLEHSYRENGIKKGFLKEDEFVRLNVQSFGILMVDACKKYPSVCNTPGDDVIFGSTEGGEINWFYSFPFLYDKILPSAVCPYTATVDTQFECNGMDEALKTNPIKFNITEMLTTYNEEQTKELLLKVKIPIGFGALIHDAKYYLPCTEEYKNFCDESVYNVIECPENMKYLAEKCAYIVMPMYSTDGEFNYHNEIEPEGGHAMVTIGYNDEYVTHEGCKGGFILKNSWNDTVYGPSIANTARGVRGSHSVKYFMNQLTAEEERKVCPNAQDPMNWYVCDDACVTNEELHKTIVNELYQAYKLQCVNPEEHFCETGYDYYLTELKADSKSPMNHYYIATFTKYDSTGKKVDTITLPSLPTSIIGMIFTPVEEQLIKLHDSEEFCGHYMFPYCILNKHLPFWGGYVGSHFEIEWDDSSYLINKDKYPEFDYKFIEESTFHQNLNLVDQKAGVPFLNERI
;
A
#
# COMPACT_ATOMS: atom_id res chain seq x y z
N MET A 1 -42.40 -23.91 30.12
CA MET A 1 -41.15 -24.39 30.74
C MET A 1 -40.12 -24.53 29.62
N ARG A 2 -39.17 -23.61 29.57
CA ARG A 2 -38.22 -23.38 28.46
C ARG A 2 -37.10 -24.43 28.48
N ILE A 3 -37.02 -25.26 27.46
CA ILE A 3 -35.80 -26.00 27.07
C ILE A 3 -35.59 -25.62 25.61
N GLY A 4 -34.81 -24.56 25.37
CA GLY A 4 -34.63 -23.99 24.03
C GLY A 4 -33.72 -22.76 24.00
N TYR A 5 -33.46 -22.14 25.15
CA TYR A 5 -32.55 -21.00 25.28
C TYR A 5 -31.19 -21.35 25.90
N LEU A 6 -30.94 -22.63 26.24
CA LEU A 6 -29.71 -23.05 26.92
C LEU A 6 -28.61 -23.55 25.95
N LEU A 7 -28.91 -23.70 24.66
CA LEU A 7 -27.95 -24.19 23.66
C LEU A 7 -27.21 -23.07 22.90
N LEU A 8 -27.65 -21.81 23.00
CA LEU A 8 -26.91 -20.67 22.44
C LEU A 8 -25.90 -20.05 23.42
N PHE A 9 -25.96 -20.40 24.71
CA PHE A 9 -25.07 -19.85 25.75
C PHE A 9 -23.92 -20.80 26.14
N ILE A 10 -23.79 -21.96 25.49
CA ILE A 10 -22.74 -22.97 25.75
C ILE A 10 -21.78 -23.13 24.54
N LEU A 11 -21.76 -22.15 23.62
CA LEU A 11 -20.72 -22.05 22.57
C LEU A 11 -19.74 -20.87 22.78
N LEU A 12 -19.83 -20.17 23.91
CA LEU A 12 -18.74 -19.36 24.45
C LEU A 12 -17.77 -20.22 25.30
N VAL A 13 -17.57 -21.47 24.89
CA VAL A 13 -16.47 -22.31 25.37
C VAL A 13 -15.29 -22.01 24.46
N TYR A 14 -14.38 -21.12 24.87
CA TYR A 14 -13.02 -20.99 24.31
C TYR A 14 -12.93 -21.15 22.77
N GLY A 15 -13.77 -20.42 22.04
CA GLY A 15 -13.74 -20.46 20.58
C GLY A 15 -12.47 -19.74 20.11
N LYS A 16 -11.45 -20.48 19.70
CA LYS A 16 -10.28 -19.93 19.03
C LYS A 16 -10.76 -19.03 17.88
N LEU A 17 -10.21 -17.81 17.78
CA LEU A 17 -10.51 -16.90 16.67
C LEU A 17 -10.28 -17.63 15.33
N PRO A 18 -11.08 -17.38 14.28
CA PRO A 18 -10.81 -17.93 12.96
C PRO A 18 -9.41 -17.53 12.51
N ASN A 19 -8.67 -18.44 11.88
CA ASN A 19 -7.29 -18.18 11.44
C ASN A 19 -7.19 -17.09 10.36
N LYS A 20 -8.31 -16.72 9.70
CA LYS A 20 -8.32 -15.63 8.73
C LYS A 20 -9.70 -14.98 8.65
N TRP A 21 -9.72 -13.68 8.39
CA TRP A 21 -10.93 -12.91 8.12
C TRP A 21 -10.57 -11.68 7.29
N ALA A 22 -11.40 -11.31 6.33
CA ALA A 22 -11.26 -10.08 5.59
C ALA A 22 -12.62 -9.47 5.33
N TYR A 23 -12.65 -8.15 5.20
CA TYR A 23 -13.81 -7.41 4.77
C TYR A 23 -14.08 -7.66 3.28
N ASN A 24 -15.35 -7.90 2.93
CA ASN A 24 -15.72 -8.37 1.60
C ASN A 24 -15.68 -7.28 0.52
N TYR A 25 -15.78 -6.00 0.92
CA TYR A 25 -16.05 -4.91 -0.01
C TYR A 25 -15.09 -3.71 0.19
N PRO A 26 -13.75 -3.92 0.23
CA PRO A 26 -12.82 -2.81 0.41
C PRO A 26 -13.04 -1.76 -0.68
N THR A 27 -13.10 -0.47 -0.30
CA THR A 27 -13.19 0.60 -1.31
C THR A 27 -11.91 0.68 -2.14
N ASN A 28 -11.97 1.29 -3.32
CA ASN A 28 -10.83 1.40 -4.24
C ASN A 28 -9.59 2.05 -3.57
N ARG A 29 -8.40 1.82 -4.13
CA ARG A 29 -7.13 2.33 -3.58
C ARG A 29 -7.02 3.86 -3.57
N TYR A 30 -6.04 4.38 -2.83
CA TYR A 30 -5.73 5.82 -2.76
C TYR A 30 -4.26 6.09 -3.02
N TYR A 31 -3.95 7.35 -3.31
CA TYR A 31 -2.58 7.82 -3.48
C TYR A 31 -2.37 9.11 -2.67
N GLN A 32 -1.57 9.03 -1.62
CA GLN A 32 -1.18 10.20 -0.83
C GLN A 32 -0.13 11.08 -1.54
N LEU A 33 0.50 10.55 -2.59
CA LEU A 33 1.52 11.22 -3.39
C LEU A 33 2.71 11.64 -2.50
N ASP A 34 3.27 12.82 -2.72
CA ASP A 34 4.48 13.29 -2.05
C ASP A 34 4.15 14.10 -0.77
N LYS A 35 3.03 13.75 -0.11
CA LYS A 35 2.59 14.35 1.15
C LYS A 35 2.46 13.29 2.26
N GLY A 36 2.88 13.65 3.46
CA GLY A 36 2.74 12.90 4.72
C GLY A 36 1.31 12.91 5.28
N THR A 37 0.31 12.66 4.44
CA THR A 37 -1.13 12.72 4.77
C THR A 37 -1.75 11.35 5.00
N CYS A 38 -0.95 10.30 5.24
CA CYS A 38 -1.42 8.94 5.46
C CYS A 38 -2.52 8.86 6.54
N TRP A 39 -2.41 9.67 7.60
CA TRP A 39 -3.41 9.80 8.67
C TRP A 39 -4.79 10.23 8.16
N ALA A 40 -4.83 11.16 7.21
CA ALA A 40 -6.06 11.65 6.60
C ALA A 40 -6.70 10.56 5.73
N PHE A 41 -5.90 9.81 4.96
CA PHE A 41 -6.38 8.66 4.21
C PHE A 41 -6.85 7.51 5.11
N GLY A 42 -6.18 7.26 6.23
CA GLY A 42 -6.60 6.29 7.23
C GLY A 42 -7.98 6.61 7.81
N ILE A 43 -8.19 7.86 8.26
CA ILE A 43 -9.48 8.32 8.80
C ILE A 43 -10.57 8.29 7.73
N ILE A 44 -10.32 8.86 6.55
CA ILE A 44 -11.29 8.89 5.45
C ILE A 44 -11.63 7.47 5.00
N GLY A 45 -10.64 6.57 4.93
CA GLY A 45 -10.86 5.16 4.65
C GLY A 45 -11.79 4.52 5.69
N MET A 46 -11.62 4.79 6.98
CA MET A 46 -12.55 4.30 8.01
C MET A 46 -13.97 4.85 7.82
N LEU A 47 -14.09 6.14 7.52
CA LEU A 47 -15.39 6.79 7.30
C LEU A 47 -16.10 6.23 6.06
N GLU A 48 -15.41 6.03 4.94
CA GLU A 48 -15.98 5.43 3.73
C GLU A 48 -16.52 4.02 3.97
N HIS A 49 -15.76 3.17 4.66
CA HIS A 49 -16.22 1.81 4.96
C HIS A 49 -17.43 1.81 5.91
N SER A 50 -17.42 2.67 6.93
CA SER A 50 -18.56 2.84 7.83
C SER A 50 -19.81 3.35 7.09
N TYR A 51 -19.64 4.34 6.21
CA TYR A 51 -20.71 4.91 5.39
C TYR A 51 -21.33 3.84 4.47
N ARG A 52 -20.49 3.05 3.79
CA ARG A 52 -20.91 1.94 2.92
C ARG A 52 -21.71 0.91 3.70
N GLU A 53 -21.17 0.45 4.83
CA GLU A 53 -21.80 -0.57 5.67
C GLU A 53 -23.16 -0.13 6.23
N ASN A 54 -23.27 1.10 6.73
CA ASN A 54 -24.55 1.63 7.19
C ASN A 54 -25.53 1.78 6.02
N GLY A 55 -25.06 2.24 4.85
CA GLY A 55 -25.88 2.38 3.64
C GLY A 55 -26.47 1.05 3.17
N ILE A 56 -25.64 -0.01 3.10
CA ILE A 56 -26.10 -1.36 2.74
C ILE A 56 -27.11 -1.88 3.76
N LYS A 57 -26.82 -1.77 5.06
CA LYS A 57 -27.71 -2.24 6.14
C LYS A 57 -29.09 -1.56 6.12
N LYS A 58 -29.15 -0.28 5.76
CA LYS A 58 -30.40 0.48 5.64
C LYS A 58 -31.07 0.34 4.25
N GLY A 59 -30.43 -0.32 3.30
CA GLY A 59 -30.91 -0.42 1.90
C GLY A 59 -30.80 0.90 1.12
N PHE A 60 -29.91 1.80 1.55
CA PHE A 60 -29.65 3.09 0.90
C PHE A 60 -28.53 3.03 -0.15
N LEU A 61 -27.68 2.01 -0.09
CA LEU A 61 -26.66 1.68 -1.09
C LEU A 61 -26.77 0.21 -1.46
N LYS A 62 -26.40 -0.12 -2.70
CA LYS A 62 -26.18 -1.50 -3.13
C LYS A 62 -24.81 -2.01 -2.65
N GLU A 63 -24.63 -3.33 -2.68
CA GLU A 63 -23.35 -3.96 -2.30
C GLU A 63 -22.19 -3.52 -3.18
N ASP A 64 -22.42 -3.23 -4.46
CA ASP A 64 -21.41 -2.76 -5.41
C ASP A 64 -21.17 -1.24 -5.35
N GLU A 65 -21.96 -0.48 -4.58
CA GLU A 65 -21.87 0.98 -4.48
C GLU A 65 -21.02 1.42 -3.29
N PHE A 66 -20.23 2.48 -3.48
CA PHE A 66 -19.55 3.18 -2.39
C PHE A 66 -19.40 4.67 -2.72
N VAL A 67 -19.30 5.52 -1.70
CA VAL A 67 -19.09 6.96 -1.85
C VAL A 67 -17.69 7.32 -1.41
N ARG A 68 -17.01 8.12 -2.22
CA ARG A 68 -15.69 8.67 -1.91
C ARG A 68 -15.78 9.99 -1.16
N LEU A 69 -14.97 10.12 -0.11
CA LEU A 69 -14.90 11.33 0.70
C LEU A 69 -13.62 12.13 0.39
N ASN A 70 -13.67 13.43 0.61
CA ASN A 70 -12.64 14.37 0.18
C ASN A 70 -11.52 14.49 1.21
N VAL A 71 -10.41 13.80 0.94
CA VAL A 71 -9.20 13.83 1.79
C VAL A 71 -8.56 15.22 1.82
N GLN A 72 -8.59 15.95 0.70
CA GLN A 72 -7.98 17.28 0.58
C GLN A 72 -8.67 18.29 1.50
N SER A 73 -9.99 18.43 1.40
CA SER A 73 -10.76 19.31 2.30
C SER A 73 -10.68 18.85 3.75
N PHE A 74 -10.66 17.53 3.99
CA PHE A 74 -10.52 16.99 5.35
C PHE A 74 -9.19 17.39 5.99
N GLY A 75 -8.08 17.29 5.27
CA GLY A 75 -6.77 17.73 5.73
C GLY A 75 -6.76 19.21 6.11
N ILE A 76 -7.35 20.08 5.27
CA ILE A 76 -7.49 21.52 5.55
C ILE A 76 -8.26 21.76 6.85
N LEU A 77 -9.43 21.12 7.02
CA LEU A 77 -10.27 21.26 8.21
C LEU A 77 -9.56 20.82 9.49
N MET A 78 -8.80 19.73 9.42
CA MET A 78 -8.06 19.19 10.55
C MET A 78 -6.88 20.08 10.94
N VAL A 79 -6.13 20.62 9.96
CA VAL A 79 -5.06 21.60 10.23
C VAL A 79 -5.63 22.84 10.93
N ASP A 80 -6.76 23.37 10.47
CA ASP A 80 -7.41 24.52 11.10
C ASP A 80 -7.91 24.20 12.51
N ALA A 81 -8.44 22.99 12.73
CA ALA A 81 -8.83 22.52 14.07
C ALA A 81 -7.61 22.42 15.00
N CYS A 82 -6.50 21.85 14.54
CA CYS A 82 -5.27 21.71 15.33
C CYS A 82 -4.62 23.07 15.65
N LYS A 83 -4.62 24.03 14.72
CA LYS A 83 -4.17 25.41 15.00
C LYS A 83 -4.98 26.07 16.10
N LYS A 84 -6.29 25.81 16.13
CA LYS A 84 -7.21 26.35 17.16
C LYS A 84 -7.10 25.61 18.49
N TYR A 85 -6.80 24.32 18.46
CA TYR A 85 -6.73 23.43 19.62
C TYR A 85 -5.39 22.65 19.67
N PRO A 86 -4.25 23.34 19.80
CA PRO A 86 -2.93 22.71 19.67
C PRO A 86 -2.65 21.66 20.74
N SER A 87 -3.34 21.70 21.89
CA SER A 87 -3.19 20.69 22.94
C SER A 87 -3.67 19.29 22.54
N VAL A 88 -4.49 19.18 21.49
CA VAL A 88 -4.97 17.89 20.97
C VAL A 88 -3.95 17.27 20.02
N CYS A 89 -3.32 18.08 19.18
CA CYS A 89 -2.47 17.62 18.07
C CYS A 89 -0.96 17.71 18.39
N ASN A 90 -0.60 17.82 19.66
CA ASN A 90 0.78 17.99 20.10
C ASN A 90 1.51 16.63 20.18
N THR A 91 1.76 16.02 19.02
CA THR A 91 2.60 14.81 18.90
C THR A 91 3.95 15.20 18.30
N PRO A 92 5.08 14.82 18.94
CA PRO A 92 6.41 15.04 18.38
C PRO A 92 6.57 14.35 17.01
N GLY A 93 7.04 15.09 16.01
CA GLY A 93 7.25 14.58 14.65
C GLY A 93 6.13 14.95 13.66
N ASP A 94 4.99 15.44 14.15
CA ASP A 94 3.90 15.89 13.28
C ASP A 94 3.91 17.41 13.08
N ASP A 95 3.78 17.85 11.82
CA ASP A 95 3.85 19.27 11.46
C ASP A 95 2.47 19.95 11.39
N VAL A 96 1.40 19.24 11.75
CA VAL A 96 0.02 19.75 11.70
C VAL A 96 -0.19 20.98 12.58
N ILE A 97 0.43 21.00 13.75
CA ILE A 97 0.39 22.17 14.66
C ILE A 97 1.14 23.37 14.10
N PHE A 98 2.09 23.16 13.18
CA PHE A 98 2.84 24.21 12.49
C PHE A 98 2.16 24.66 11.19
N GLY A 99 0.95 24.15 10.91
CA GLY A 99 0.17 24.53 9.75
C GLY A 99 0.60 23.84 8.47
N SER A 100 1.02 22.58 8.58
CA SER A 100 1.28 21.66 7.48
C SER A 100 0.27 20.49 7.51
N THR A 101 0.10 19.74 6.43
CA THR A 101 -0.62 18.46 6.42
C THR A 101 0.31 17.27 6.65
N GLU A 102 1.61 17.52 6.78
CA GLU A 102 2.65 16.51 7.01
C GLU A 102 2.60 15.99 8.46
N GLY A 103 2.48 14.68 8.60
CA GLY A 103 2.33 14.01 9.90
C GLY A 103 0.93 14.15 10.47
N GLY A 104 0.53 13.26 11.37
CA GLY A 104 -0.76 13.33 12.05
C GLY A 104 -1.27 11.99 12.55
N GLU A 105 -2.31 12.03 13.38
CA GLU A 105 -2.80 10.85 14.10
C GLU A 105 -4.29 10.59 13.90
N ILE A 106 -4.66 9.30 13.79
CA ILE A 106 -6.06 8.87 13.56
C ILE A 106 -6.98 9.33 14.71
N ASN A 107 -6.51 9.24 15.95
CA ASN A 107 -7.32 9.50 17.14
C ASN A 107 -7.65 10.99 17.35
N TRP A 108 -6.96 11.92 16.69
CA TRP A 108 -7.23 13.35 16.84
C TRP A 108 -8.64 13.71 16.36
N PHE A 109 -9.12 13.07 15.30
CA PHE A 109 -10.43 13.37 14.72
C PHE A 109 -11.57 13.19 15.73
N TYR A 110 -11.46 12.21 16.63
CA TYR A 110 -12.44 11.97 17.70
C TYR A 110 -12.61 13.18 18.64
N SER A 111 -11.58 14.02 18.77
CA SER A 111 -11.61 15.22 19.61
C SER A 111 -12.28 16.42 18.94
N PHE A 112 -12.70 16.31 17.68
CA PHE A 112 -13.25 17.41 16.88
C PHE A 112 -14.69 17.14 16.38
N PRO A 113 -15.67 16.97 17.28
CA PRO A 113 -17.06 16.69 16.88
C PRO A 113 -17.71 17.78 16.03
N PHE A 114 -17.19 19.01 16.07
CA PHE A 114 -17.63 20.12 15.20
C PHE A 114 -17.20 19.97 13.72
N LEU A 115 -16.49 18.89 13.37
CA LEU A 115 -16.15 18.53 12.01
C LEU A 115 -17.05 17.43 11.42
N TYR A 116 -17.90 16.78 12.24
CA TYR A 116 -18.66 15.60 11.81
C TYR A 116 -19.79 15.90 10.80
N ASP A 117 -20.10 17.18 10.56
CA ASP A 117 -20.99 17.67 9.51
C ASP A 117 -20.24 18.40 8.36
N LYS A 118 -18.91 18.36 8.37
CA LYS A 118 -18.05 19.09 7.42
C LYS A 118 -17.28 18.20 6.46
N ILE A 119 -17.45 16.87 6.56
CA ILE A 119 -16.81 15.94 5.64
C ILE A 119 -17.52 16.05 4.28
N LEU A 120 -16.76 16.32 3.23
CA LEU A 120 -17.29 16.57 1.89
C LEU A 120 -17.08 15.36 0.97
N PRO A 121 -17.91 15.19 -0.08
CA PRO A 121 -17.67 14.20 -1.13
C PRO A 121 -16.43 14.53 -1.99
N SER A 122 -15.75 13.52 -2.53
CA SER A 122 -14.51 13.70 -3.30
C SER A 122 -14.62 14.61 -4.53
N ALA A 123 -15.80 14.72 -5.13
CA ALA A 123 -16.05 15.53 -6.32
C ALA A 123 -15.95 17.06 -6.09
N VAL A 124 -15.93 17.52 -4.82
CA VAL A 124 -15.83 18.96 -4.52
C VAL A 124 -14.52 19.57 -5.05
N CYS A 125 -13.39 18.90 -4.81
CA CYS A 125 -12.08 19.35 -5.27
C CYS A 125 -11.11 18.17 -5.39
N PRO A 126 -10.14 18.19 -6.33
CA PRO A 126 -9.17 17.13 -6.48
C PRO A 126 -8.17 17.12 -5.31
N TYR A 127 -7.60 15.95 -5.02
CA TYR A 127 -6.44 15.83 -4.14
C TYR A 127 -5.18 16.32 -4.86
N THR A 128 -4.35 17.10 -4.17
CA THR A 128 -3.14 17.71 -4.74
C THR A 128 -1.89 16.90 -4.42
N ALA A 129 -0.83 17.04 -5.23
CA ALA A 129 0.34 16.17 -5.16
C ALA A 129 1.41 16.59 -4.14
N THR A 130 1.47 17.87 -3.77
CA THR A 130 2.64 18.44 -3.06
C THR A 130 2.23 19.32 -1.87
N VAL A 131 3.17 19.51 -0.95
CA VAL A 131 3.04 20.39 0.21
C VAL A 131 2.70 21.84 -0.19
N ASP A 132 3.20 22.33 -1.33
CA ASP A 132 2.90 23.69 -1.81
C ASP A 132 1.42 23.90 -2.12
N THR A 133 0.73 22.83 -2.52
CA THR A 133 -0.68 22.84 -2.93
C THR A 133 -1.59 22.21 -1.87
N GLN A 134 -1.08 21.98 -0.66
CA GLN A 134 -1.78 21.25 0.41
C GLN A 134 -3.03 21.95 0.96
N PHE A 135 -3.20 23.25 0.71
CA PHE A 135 -4.36 24.05 1.15
C PHE A 135 -5.29 24.46 0.00
N GLU A 136 -5.11 23.89 -1.19
CA GLU A 136 -5.97 24.21 -2.34
C GLU A 136 -7.18 23.28 -2.37
N CYS A 137 -8.39 23.86 -2.27
CA CYS A 137 -9.65 23.16 -2.49
C CYS A 137 -10.73 24.15 -2.95
N ASN A 138 -10.70 24.48 -4.24
CA ASN A 138 -11.66 25.40 -4.83
C ASN A 138 -13.08 24.80 -4.76
N GLY A 139 -14.03 25.53 -4.18
CA GLY A 139 -15.42 25.08 -4.01
C GLY A 139 -15.77 24.56 -2.62
N MET A 140 -14.78 24.37 -1.74
CA MET A 140 -14.99 23.91 -0.36
C MET A 140 -16.01 24.76 0.41
N ASP A 141 -15.84 26.09 0.42
CA ASP A 141 -16.69 27.01 1.19
C ASP A 141 -18.16 26.98 0.75
N GLU A 142 -18.42 26.84 -0.56
CA GLU A 142 -19.78 26.74 -1.07
C GLU A 142 -20.38 25.36 -0.78
N ALA A 143 -19.60 24.29 -0.97
CA ALA A 143 -20.05 22.93 -0.70
C ALA A 143 -20.41 22.71 0.78
N LEU A 144 -19.68 23.33 1.72
CA LEU A 144 -19.96 23.24 3.16
C LEU A 144 -21.33 23.82 3.55
N LYS A 145 -21.88 24.78 2.80
CA LYS A 145 -23.16 25.44 3.14
C LYS A 145 -24.35 24.52 2.94
N THR A 146 -24.25 23.58 2.02
CA THR A 146 -25.35 22.70 1.60
C THR A 146 -24.96 21.22 1.69
N ASN A 147 -23.94 20.89 2.50
CA ASN A 147 -23.43 19.53 2.65
C ASN A 147 -24.47 18.60 3.31
N PRO A 148 -24.93 17.53 2.63
CA PRO A 148 -25.85 16.55 3.23
C PRO A 148 -25.17 15.58 4.21
N ILE A 149 -23.83 15.43 4.13
CA ILE A 149 -23.09 14.44 4.92
C ILE A 149 -23.00 14.87 6.37
N LYS A 150 -23.55 14.05 7.26
CA LYS A 150 -23.55 14.27 8.71
C LYS A 150 -23.60 12.95 9.47
N PHE A 151 -22.82 12.89 10.53
CA PHE A 151 -22.79 11.75 11.44
C PHE A 151 -22.41 12.17 12.84
N ASN A 152 -22.45 11.21 13.76
CA ASN A 152 -21.88 11.36 15.08
C ASN A 152 -20.99 10.17 15.40
N ILE A 153 -19.86 10.41 16.07
CA ILE A 153 -19.04 9.35 16.66
C ILE A 153 -19.44 9.22 18.13
N THR A 154 -20.01 8.07 18.49
CA THR A 154 -20.52 7.82 19.85
C THR A 154 -19.45 7.21 20.77
N GLU A 155 -18.51 6.47 20.20
CA GLU A 155 -17.41 5.82 20.92
C GLU A 155 -16.19 5.66 20.00
N MET A 156 -15.00 5.70 20.60
CA MET A 156 -13.75 5.30 19.97
C MET A 156 -13.15 4.11 20.73
N LEU A 157 -12.89 3.02 20.01
CA LEU A 157 -12.23 1.83 20.53
C LEU A 157 -10.80 1.76 20.02
N THR A 158 -9.85 1.42 20.91
CA THR A 158 -8.44 1.25 20.53
C THR A 158 -7.90 -0.11 20.94
N THR A 159 -6.93 -0.61 20.18
CA THR A 159 -6.22 -1.87 20.42
C THR A 159 -4.71 -1.66 20.29
N TYR A 160 -3.92 -2.50 20.99
CA TYR A 160 -2.46 -2.30 21.09
C TYR A 160 -1.65 -3.55 20.80
N ASN A 161 -2.29 -4.65 20.39
CA ASN A 161 -1.62 -5.88 20.02
C ASN A 161 -2.45 -6.71 19.03
N GLU A 162 -1.84 -7.77 18.53
CA GLU A 162 -2.42 -8.67 17.53
C GLU A 162 -3.79 -9.23 17.94
N GLU A 163 -3.88 -9.81 19.14
CA GLU A 163 -5.08 -10.51 19.62
C GLU A 163 -6.27 -9.54 19.76
N GLN A 164 -6.06 -8.41 20.42
CA GLN A 164 -7.08 -7.37 20.60
C GLN A 164 -7.60 -6.84 19.26
N THR A 165 -6.70 -6.62 18.29
CA THR A 165 -7.07 -6.14 16.95
C THR A 165 -7.91 -7.17 16.22
N LYS A 166 -7.55 -8.46 16.27
CA LYS A 166 -8.35 -9.54 15.68
C LYS A 166 -9.74 -9.64 16.32
N GLU A 167 -9.80 -9.59 17.66
CA GLU A 167 -11.06 -9.59 18.39
C GLU A 167 -11.95 -8.40 17.97
N LEU A 168 -11.38 -7.21 17.87
CA LEU A 168 -12.11 -6.01 17.46
C LEU A 168 -12.64 -6.15 16.04
N LEU A 169 -11.79 -6.52 15.06
CA LEU A 169 -12.21 -6.76 13.67
C LEU A 169 -13.37 -7.76 13.58
N LEU A 170 -13.31 -8.84 14.37
CA LEU A 170 -14.37 -9.85 14.37
C LEU A 170 -15.63 -9.40 15.09
N LYS A 171 -15.52 -8.48 16.06
CA LYS A 171 -16.65 -7.87 16.75
C LYS A 171 -17.38 -6.87 15.85
N VAL A 172 -16.66 -5.94 15.24
CA VAL A 172 -17.28 -4.84 14.46
C VAL A 172 -17.58 -5.24 13.02
N LYS A 173 -16.86 -6.22 12.47
CA LYS A 173 -16.98 -6.74 11.09
C LYS A 173 -16.79 -5.69 10.00
N ILE A 174 -16.09 -4.61 10.31
CA ILE A 174 -15.71 -3.56 9.38
C ILE A 174 -14.21 -3.24 9.54
N PRO A 175 -13.58 -2.64 8.51
CA PRO A 175 -12.19 -2.19 8.62
C PRO A 175 -11.96 -1.18 9.75
N ILE A 176 -10.77 -1.22 10.34
CA ILE A 176 -10.35 -0.33 11.43
C ILE A 176 -9.03 0.36 11.08
N GLY A 177 -8.78 1.54 11.63
CA GLY A 177 -7.53 2.27 11.46
C GLY A 177 -6.35 1.48 12.01
N PHE A 178 -5.20 1.62 11.36
CA PHE A 178 -3.93 1.02 11.73
C PHE A 178 -2.87 2.13 11.77
N GLY A 179 -2.44 2.52 12.96
CA GLY A 179 -1.26 3.37 13.14
C GLY A 179 -0.09 2.52 13.61
N ALA A 180 1.05 2.62 12.94
CA ALA A 180 2.28 1.99 13.37
C ALA A 180 3.48 2.88 13.06
N LEU A 181 4.54 2.76 13.85
CA LEU A 181 5.83 3.30 13.48
C LEU A 181 6.43 2.49 12.33
N ILE A 182 7.08 3.20 11.41
CA ILE A 182 7.78 2.61 10.28
C ILE A 182 9.27 2.95 10.35
N HIS A 183 10.07 2.17 9.64
CA HIS A 183 11.52 2.30 9.64
C HIS A 183 12.09 2.18 8.26
N ASP A 184 13.33 2.64 8.17
CA ASP A 184 14.21 2.31 7.08
C ASP A 184 15.26 1.31 7.56
N ALA A 185 15.65 0.42 6.66
CA ALA A 185 16.73 -0.52 6.83
C ALA A 185 18.01 0.05 6.21
N LYS A 186 19.11 -0.05 6.96
CA LYS A 186 20.43 0.37 6.55
C LYS A 186 21.17 -0.78 5.88
N TYR A 187 21.66 -0.51 4.69
CA TYR A 187 22.43 -1.43 3.87
C TYR A 187 23.86 -0.90 3.75
N TYR A 188 24.81 -1.78 4.03
CA TYR A 188 26.24 -1.51 3.88
C TYR A 188 26.78 -2.46 2.82
N LEU A 189 27.00 -1.96 1.61
CA LEU A 189 27.57 -2.74 0.52
C LEU A 189 29.10 -2.59 0.53
N PRO A 190 29.87 -3.66 0.81
CA PRO A 190 31.32 -3.54 0.99
C PRO A 190 32.00 -3.24 -0.35
N CYS A 191 32.95 -2.29 -0.35
CA CYS A 191 33.70 -1.89 -1.54
C CYS A 191 34.72 -2.95 -1.99
N THR A 192 34.16 -4.00 -2.54
CA THR A 192 34.83 -5.12 -3.19
C THR A 192 34.67 -5.00 -4.70
N GLU A 193 35.38 -5.83 -5.46
CA GLU A 193 35.22 -5.86 -6.93
C GLU A 193 33.77 -6.16 -7.37
N GLU A 194 33.04 -6.95 -6.58
CA GLU A 194 31.63 -7.29 -6.83
C GLU A 194 30.71 -6.06 -6.78
N TYR A 195 30.92 -5.17 -5.81
CA TYR A 195 30.09 -3.98 -5.58
C TYR A 195 30.75 -2.67 -6.02
N LYS A 196 31.78 -2.72 -6.87
CA LYS A 196 32.60 -1.55 -7.23
C LYS A 196 31.79 -0.35 -7.74
N ASN A 197 30.68 -0.57 -8.44
CA ASN A 197 29.84 0.49 -8.98
C ASN A 197 29.13 1.29 -7.86
N PHE A 198 28.83 0.67 -6.73
CA PHE A 198 28.29 1.35 -5.55
C PHE A 198 29.34 2.17 -4.79
N CYS A 199 30.62 2.03 -5.15
CA CYS A 199 31.74 2.63 -4.44
C CYS A 199 32.33 3.86 -5.14
N ASP A 200 31.62 4.39 -6.13
CA ASP A 200 31.91 5.69 -6.69
C ASP A 200 31.45 6.79 -5.71
N GLU A 201 32.42 7.41 -5.03
CA GLU A 201 32.18 8.51 -4.07
C GLU A 201 31.55 9.76 -4.70
N SER A 202 31.53 9.86 -6.03
CA SER A 202 30.83 10.96 -6.73
C SER A 202 29.32 10.73 -6.86
N VAL A 203 28.88 9.48 -6.68
CA VAL A 203 27.46 9.07 -6.81
C VAL A 203 26.91 8.64 -5.46
N TYR A 204 27.63 7.80 -4.72
CA TYR A 204 27.15 7.16 -3.50
C TYR A 204 27.79 7.73 -2.24
N ASN A 205 27.04 7.68 -1.14
CA ASN A 205 27.59 7.96 0.19
C ASN A 205 28.47 6.79 0.65
N VAL A 206 29.79 6.90 0.45
CA VAL A 206 30.77 5.88 0.84
C VAL A 206 31.36 6.23 2.21
N ILE A 207 31.18 5.33 3.17
CA ILE A 207 31.60 5.50 4.57
C ILE A 207 32.55 4.37 5.00
N GLU A 208 33.13 4.47 6.19
CA GLU A 208 33.79 3.31 6.79
C GLU A 208 32.78 2.18 7.02
N CYS A 209 33.15 0.95 6.67
CA CYS A 209 32.31 -0.20 6.97
C CYS A 209 32.14 -0.37 8.50
N PRO A 210 30.98 -0.84 8.96
CA PRO A 210 30.79 -1.29 10.34
C PRO A 210 31.90 -2.27 10.79
N GLU A 211 32.29 -2.23 12.07
CA GLU A 211 33.43 -3.03 12.58
C GLU A 211 33.31 -4.52 12.26
N ASN A 212 32.10 -5.07 12.32
CA ASN A 212 31.81 -6.46 12.01
C ASN A 212 31.91 -6.79 10.51
N MET A 213 32.02 -5.82 9.62
CA MET A 213 32.16 -5.99 8.16
C MET A 213 33.55 -5.61 7.62
N LYS A 214 34.44 -5.06 8.45
CA LYS A 214 35.79 -4.60 8.03
C LYS A 214 36.67 -5.69 7.42
N TYR A 215 36.35 -6.97 7.64
CA TYR A 215 37.06 -8.10 7.02
C TYR A 215 36.76 -8.27 5.52
N LEU A 216 35.67 -7.69 5.01
CA LEU A 216 35.31 -7.70 3.59
C LEU A 216 35.91 -6.50 2.83
N ALA A 217 35.83 -5.31 3.42
CA ALA A 217 36.39 -4.06 2.89
C ALA A 217 36.51 -3.01 4.01
N GLU A 218 37.41 -2.03 3.85
CA GLU A 218 37.51 -0.91 4.79
C GLU A 218 36.37 0.11 4.61
N LYS A 219 35.90 0.30 3.37
CA LYS A 219 34.83 1.22 2.99
C LYS A 219 33.60 0.49 2.46
N CYS A 220 32.42 1.05 2.71
CA CYS A 220 31.13 0.53 2.31
C CYS A 220 30.28 1.66 1.69
N ALA A 221 29.50 1.35 0.66
CA ALA A 221 28.41 2.21 0.23
C ALA A 221 27.26 2.11 1.25
N TYR A 222 26.76 3.26 1.71
CA TYR A 222 25.64 3.36 2.63
C TYR A 222 24.35 3.64 1.88
N ILE A 223 23.38 2.73 1.98
CA ILE A 223 22.08 2.83 1.33
C ILE A 223 20.99 2.68 2.40
N VAL A 224 19.98 3.52 2.31
CA VAL A 224 18.80 3.49 3.17
C VAL A 224 17.61 3.08 2.30
N MET A 225 16.93 2.00 2.70
CA MET A 225 15.76 1.47 1.99
C MET A 225 14.57 1.37 2.95
N PRO A 226 13.35 1.60 2.47
CA PRO A 226 12.16 1.53 3.31
C PRO A 226 11.80 0.10 3.71
N MET A 227 11.04 -0.03 4.81
CA MET A 227 10.63 -1.32 5.37
C MET A 227 9.57 -2.10 4.57
N TYR A 228 9.58 -2.07 3.24
CA TYR A 228 8.69 -2.88 2.41
C TYR A 228 9.39 -3.53 1.23
N SER A 229 8.86 -4.66 0.78
CA SER A 229 9.29 -5.35 -0.43
C SER A 229 8.53 -4.84 -1.66
N THR A 230 8.99 -5.27 -2.84
CA THR A 230 8.28 -5.07 -4.11
C THR A 230 6.97 -5.87 -4.20
N ASP A 231 6.74 -6.83 -3.30
CA ASP A 231 5.55 -7.70 -3.22
C ASP A 231 4.54 -7.20 -2.15
N GLY A 232 4.63 -5.93 -1.74
CA GLY A 232 3.69 -5.33 -0.79
C GLY A 232 3.78 -5.90 0.63
N GLU A 233 4.93 -6.43 1.03
CA GLU A 233 5.14 -6.98 2.37
C GLU A 233 6.01 -6.04 3.20
N PHE A 234 5.54 -5.67 4.40
CA PHE A 234 6.40 -4.99 5.36
C PHE A 234 7.49 -5.93 5.89
N ASN A 235 8.71 -5.43 5.99
CA ASN A 235 9.90 -6.20 6.31
C ASN A 235 10.72 -5.64 7.49
N TYR A 236 11.72 -6.40 7.93
CA TYR A 236 12.70 -5.95 8.91
C TYR A 236 14.07 -6.55 8.61
N HIS A 237 15.02 -5.69 8.25
CA HIS A 237 16.37 -6.06 7.83
C HIS A 237 17.45 -5.28 8.56
N ASN A 238 18.57 -5.95 8.82
CA ASN A 238 19.83 -5.33 9.27
C ASN A 238 19.66 -4.38 10.47
N GLU A 239 20.46 -3.31 10.47
CA GLU A 239 20.30 -2.16 11.34
C GLU A 239 19.18 -1.28 10.79
N ILE A 240 18.35 -0.75 11.67
CA ILE A 240 17.17 0.05 11.30
C ILE A 240 17.27 1.44 11.90
N GLU A 241 16.63 2.41 11.26
CA GLU A 241 16.38 3.73 11.83
C GLU A 241 14.90 4.12 11.73
N PRO A 242 14.36 4.79 12.76
CA PRO A 242 12.97 5.23 12.73
C PRO A 242 12.78 6.27 11.63
N GLU A 243 11.78 6.06 10.77
CA GLU A 243 11.40 7.02 9.73
C GLU A 243 10.26 7.92 10.22
N GLY A 244 9.29 7.34 10.95
CA GLY A 244 8.14 8.08 11.45
C GLY A 244 6.95 7.18 11.74
N GLY A 245 5.77 7.78 11.89
CA GLY A 245 4.49 7.08 11.95
C GLY A 245 3.86 6.91 10.58
N HIS A 246 3.15 5.82 10.35
CA HIS A 246 2.33 5.60 9.17
C HIS A 246 0.94 5.11 9.55
N ALA A 247 -0.07 5.66 8.88
CA ALA A 247 -1.46 5.35 9.10
C ALA A 247 -2.07 4.68 7.86
N MET A 248 -2.74 3.56 8.09
CA MET A 248 -3.37 2.71 7.09
C MET A 248 -4.73 2.22 7.61
N VAL A 249 -5.41 1.37 6.85
CA VAL A 249 -6.67 0.73 7.28
C VAL A 249 -6.50 -0.78 7.26
N THR A 250 -6.78 -1.46 8.37
CA THR A 250 -6.81 -2.92 8.45
C THR A 250 -8.10 -3.44 7.82
N ILE A 251 -7.98 -4.11 6.67
CA ILE A 251 -9.10 -4.72 5.95
C ILE A 251 -9.31 -6.18 6.38
N GLY A 252 -8.28 -6.82 6.92
CA GLY A 252 -8.35 -8.22 7.34
C GLY A 252 -7.08 -8.72 7.99
N TYR A 253 -7.02 -10.04 8.17
CA TYR A 253 -5.84 -10.76 8.65
C TYR A 253 -5.85 -12.20 8.15
N ASN A 254 -4.66 -12.80 8.05
CA ASN A 254 -4.49 -14.21 7.71
C ASN A 254 -3.30 -14.79 8.46
N ASP A 255 -3.55 -15.78 9.34
CA ASP A 255 -2.55 -16.45 10.16
C ASP A 255 -1.73 -17.49 9.39
N GLU A 256 -2.15 -17.84 8.18
CA GLU A 256 -1.52 -18.87 7.36
C GLU A 256 -0.72 -18.32 6.17
N TYR A 257 -0.80 -17.01 5.89
CA TYR A 257 0.06 -16.37 4.90
C TYR A 257 1.51 -16.42 5.39
N VAL A 258 2.45 -16.67 4.48
CA VAL A 258 3.89 -16.69 4.78
C VAL A 258 4.56 -15.71 3.85
N THR A 259 5.19 -14.69 4.43
CA THR A 259 5.90 -13.69 3.64
C THR A 259 7.16 -14.28 3.02
N HIS A 260 7.76 -13.57 2.06
CA HIS A 260 9.05 -13.96 1.49
C HIS A 260 10.17 -14.03 2.55
N GLU A 261 10.02 -13.35 3.69
CA GLU A 261 10.90 -13.47 4.87
C GLU A 261 10.69 -14.73 5.71
N GLY A 262 9.67 -15.52 5.40
CA GLY A 262 9.25 -16.64 6.22
C GLY A 262 8.46 -16.21 7.46
N CYS A 263 8.00 -14.96 7.54
CA CYS A 263 7.10 -14.55 8.61
C CYS A 263 5.70 -15.10 8.36
N LYS A 264 5.23 -15.92 9.29
CA LYS A 264 3.88 -16.48 9.25
C LYS A 264 2.89 -15.52 9.91
N GLY A 265 1.82 -15.22 9.19
CA GLY A 265 0.70 -14.45 9.67
C GLY A 265 0.90 -12.93 9.62
N GLY A 266 -0.19 -12.20 9.40
CA GLY A 266 -0.16 -10.75 9.43
C GLY A 266 -1.52 -10.09 9.24
N PHE A 267 -1.52 -8.76 9.32
CA PHE A 267 -2.66 -7.91 8.98
C PHE A 267 -2.61 -7.53 7.50
N ILE A 268 -3.77 -7.57 6.86
CA ILE A 268 -3.95 -7.10 5.48
C ILE A 268 -4.36 -5.64 5.56
N LEU A 269 -3.49 -4.75 5.12
CA LEU A 269 -3.64 -3.31 5.24
C LEU A 269 -3.93 -2.70 3.87
N LYS A 270 -4.95 -1.87 3.78
CA LYS A 270 -5.13 -0.94 2.66
C LYS A 270 -4.21 0.24 2.87
N ASN A 271 -3.32 0.46 1.92
CA ASN A 271 -2.30 1.50 1.96
C ASN A 271 -2.65 2.63 0.97
N SER A 272 -2.05 3.80 1.16
CA SER A 272 -2.23 5.00 0.32
C SER A 272 -1.01 5.28 -0.57
N TRP A 273 -0.22 4.26 -0.88
CA TRP A 273 0.95 4.37 -1.74
C TRP A 273 0.65 3.92 -3.16
N ASN A 274 1.35 4.53 -4.12
CA ASN A 274 1.27 4.15 -5.53
C ASN A 274 2.26 3.01 -5.85
N ASP A 275 1.86 2.11 -6.75
CA ASP A 275 2.65 0.96 -7.19
C ASP A 275 3.54 1.41 -8.35
N THR A 276 4.64 2.05 -7.99
CA THR A 276 5.59 2.61 -8.95
C THR A 276 7.00 2.66 -8.37
N VAL A 277 7.98 2.99 -9.20
CA VAL A 277 9.30 3.37 -8.75
C VAL A 277 9.19 4.74 -8.08
N TYR A 278 9.62 4.82 -6.83
CA TYR A 278 9.57 6.06 -6.06
C TYR A 278 10.98 6.48 -5.61
N GLY A 279 11.32 7.73 -5.89
CA GLY A 279 12.65 8.29 -5.66
C GLY A 279 13.50 8.32 -6.95
N PRO A 280 14.37 9.32 -7.14
CA PRO A 280 15.07 9.54 -8.39
C PRO A 280 16.33 8.67 -8.56
N SER A 281 16.84 8.10 -7.47
CA SER A 281 18.14 7.40 -7.48
C SER A 281 18.27 6.47 -6.28
N ILE A 282 19.10 5.44 -6.41
CA ILE A 282 19.49 4.56 -5.31
C ILE A 282 20.29 5.36 -4.27
N ALA A 283 21.13 6.29 -4.73
CA ALA A 283 22.04 7.06 -3.89
C ALA A 283 21.38 8.03 -2.88
N ASN A 284 20.19 8.58 -3.17
CA ASN A 284 19.62 9.73 -2.44
C ASN A 284 18.33 9.40 -1.68
N THR A 285 18.33 8.34 -0.88
CA THR A 285 17.15 7.72 -0.23
C THR A 285 16.22 7.05 -1.24
N ALA A 286 16.57 5.81 -1.54
CA ALA A 286 15.78 4.94 -2.38
C ALA A 286 14.45 4.62 -1.69
N ARG A 287 13.36 5.33 -2.01
CA ARG A 287 12.01 4.87 -1.60
C ARG A 287 11.57 3.61 -2.37
N GLY A 288 12.41 3.12 -3.29
CA GLY A 288 12.30 1.80 -3.87
C GLY A 288 11.14 1.65 -4.84
N VAL A 289 11.04 0.44 -5.35
CA VAL A 289 9.87 -0.01 -6.09
C VAL A 289 8.79 -0.48 -5.12
N ARG A 290 7.56 -0.08 -5.39
CA ARG A 290 6.37 -0.50 -4.66
C ARG A 290 5.51 -1.39 -5.55
N GLY A 291 5.05 -2.49 -4.98
CA GLY A 291 3.96 -3.31 -5.53
C GLY A 291 2.97 -3.64 -4.43
N SER A 292 1.74 -3.93 -4.83
CA SER A 292 0.66 -4.23 -3.91
C SER A 292 -0.19 -5.35 -4.44
N HIS A 293 -1.05 -5.92 -3.60
CA HIS A 293 -1.87 -7.05 -4.00
C HIS A 293 -3.35 -6.85 -3.69
N SER A 294 -4.14 -7.78 -4.20
CA SER A 294 -5.51 -7.98 -3.81
C SER A 294 -5.62 -8.58 -2.41
N VAL A 295 -6.74 -8.31 -1.73
CA VAL A 295 -7.07 -8.98 -0.47
C VAL A 295 -7.11 -10.50 -0.66
N LYS A 296 -7.57 -10.99 -1.83
CA LYS A 296 -7.70 -12.42 -2.10
C LYS A 296 -6.34 -13.13 -2.16
N TYR A 297 -5.32 -12.50 -2.73
CA TYR A 297 -3.94 -13.01 -2.71
C TYR A 297 -3.46 -13.22 -1.27
N PHE A 298 -3.52 -12.19 -0.43
CA PHE A 298 -3.11 -12.30 0.98
C PHE A 298 -3.99 -13.23 1.81
N MET A 299 -5.20 -13.57 1.34
CA MET A 299 -6.08 -14.57 1.96
C MET A 299 -5.79 -16.01 1.50
N ASN A 300 -4.73 -16.23 0.71
CA ASN A 300 -4.39 -17.49 0.04
C ASN A 300 -5.57 -18.03 -0.79
N GLN A 301 -6.24 -17.16 -1.54
CA GLN A 301 -7.36 -17.52 -2.42
C GLN A 301 -6.98 -17.49 -3.89
N LEU A 302 -5.88 -16.83 -4.25
CA LEU A 302 -5.32 -16.75 -5.60
C LEU A 302 -3.91 -17.31 -5.61
N THR A 303 -3.51 -17.97 -6.70
CA THR A 303 -2.10 -18.23 -7.00
C THR A 303 -1.41 -16.94 -7.48
N ALA A 304 -0.08 -16.94 -7.55
CA ALA A 304 0.67 -15.81 -8.11
C ALA A 304 0.32 -15.56 -9.59
N GLU A 305 0.06 -16.61 -10.38
CA GLU A 305 -0.37 -16.49 -11.78
C GLU A 305 -1.76 -15.86 -11.91
N GLU A 306 -2.68 -16.19 -11.01
CA GLU A 306 -4.03 -15.62 -11.00
C GLU A 306 -4.01 -14.17 -10.53
N GLU A 307 -3.21 -13.88 -9.51
CA GLU A 307 -3.04 -12.54 -8.97
C GLU A 307 -2.47 -11.58 -10.02
N ARG A 308 -1.51 -11.99 -10.85
CA ARG A 308 -0.96 -11.14 -11.93
C ARG A 308 -2.01 -10.66 -12.94
N LYS A 309 -3.17 -11.31 -13.04
CA LYS A 309 -4.28 -10.85 -13.89
C LYS A 309 -5.04 -9.67 -13.28
N VAL A 310 -4.93 -9.50 -11.96
CA VAL A 310 -5.59 -8.48 -11.15
C VAL A 310 -4.61 -7.37 -10.77
N CYS A 311 -3.46 -7.74 -10.19
CA CYS A 311 -2.34 -6.88 -9.82
C CYS A 311 -1.08 -7.43 -10.49
N PRO A 312 -0.81 -7.08 -11.77
CA PRO A 312 0.40 -7.53 -12.47
C PRO A 312 1.72 -7.18 -11.77
N ASN A 313 1.75 -6.10 -10.97
CA ASN A 313 2.95 -5.57 -10.32
C ASN A 313 4.13 -5.50 -11.29
N ALA A 314 3.93 -4.86 -12.44
CA ALA A 314 4.89 -4.86 -13.55
C ALA A 314 6.27 -4.30 -13.18
N GLN A 315 6.35 -3.46 -12.15
CA GLN A 315 7.60 -2.91 -11.66
C GLN A 315 8.43 -3.89 -10.82
N ASP A 316 7.83 -4.96 -10.28
CA ASP A 316 8.53 -5.94 -9.47
C ASP A 316 9.38 -6.88 -10.34
N PRO A 317 10.71 -6.94 -10.16
CA PRO A 317 11.58 -7.86 -10.89
C PRO A 317 11.17 -9.33 -10.81
N MET A 318 10.49 -9.75 -9.73
CA MET A 318 9.99 -11.13 -9.61
C MET A 318 8.87 -11.45 -10.60
N ASN A 319 8.18 -10.43 -11.11
CA ASN A 319 7.12 -10.57 -12.12
C ASN A 319 7.62 -10.34 -13.55
N TRP A 320 8.90 -10.06 -13.76
CA TRP A 320 9.47 -9.96 -15.10
C TRP A 320 9.66 -11.34 -15.73
N TYR A 321 9.41 -11.41 -17.03
CA TYR A 321 9.62 -12.62 -17.82
C TYR A 321 11.11 -12.79 -18.12
N VAL A 322 11.63 -13.98 -17.82
CA VAL A 322 12.99 -14.37 -18.20
C VAL A 322 13.02 -14.66 -19.71
N CYS A 323 13.54 -13.70 -20.48
CA CYS A 323 13.53 -13.67 -21.94
C CYS A 323 14.92 -14.02 -22.48
N ASP A 324 15.07 -15.25 -23.00
CA ASP A 324 16.29 -15.69 -23.67
C ASP A 324 16.49 -15.06 -25.07
N ASP A 325 17.60 -15.36 -25.74
CA ASP A 325 17.90 -14.81 -27.07
C ASP A 325 16.81 -15.17 -28.12
N ALA A 326 16.08 -16.29 -27.93
CA ALA A 326 14.99 -16.69 -28.82
C ALA A 326 13.72 -15.87 -28.54
N CYS A 327 13.47 -15.51 -27.29
CA CYS A 327 12.36 -14.66 -26.88
C CYS A 327 12.45 -13.27 -27.51
N VAL A 328 13.63 -12.62 -27.49
CA VAL A 328 13.82 -11.21 -27.94
C VAL A 328 13.31 -10.92 -29.36
N THR A 329 13.33 -11.91 -30.25
CA THR A 329 12.92 -11.74 -31.66
C THR A 329 11.53 -12.30 -31.97
N ASN A 330 10.82 -12.81 -30.96
CA ASN A 330 9.57 -13.53 -31.14
C ASN A 330 8.36 -12.67 -30.77
N GLU A 331 7.80 -11.96 -31.75
CA GLU A 331 6.65 -11.08 -31.57
C GLU A 331 5.39 -11.80 -31.05
N GLU A 332 5.16 -13.05 -31.45
CA GLU A 332 4.00 -13.82 -30.96
C GLU A 332 4.18 -14.21 -29.50
N LEU A 333 5.40 -14.55 -29.09
CA LEU A 333 5.71 -14.78 -27.68
C LEU A 333 5.56 -13.50 -26.85
N HIS A 334 6.01 -12.35 -27.35
CA HIS A 334 5.81 -11.06 -26.67
C HIS A 334 4.33 -10.76 -26.39
N LYS A 335 3.45 -11.02 -27.37
CA LYS A 335 1.99 -10.89 -27.18
C LYS A 335 1.50 -11.83 -26.09
N THR A 336 1.95 -13.08 -26.10
CA THR A 336 1.58 -14.08 -25.08
C THR A 336 2.02 -13.63 -23.69
N ILE A 337 3.27 -13.17 -23.53
CA ILE A 337 3.82 -12.73 -22.25
C ILE A 337 2.99 -11.59 -21.66
N VAL A 338 2.67 -10.57 -22.45
CA VAL A 338 1.97 -9.39 -21.93
C VAL A 338 0.46 -9.62 -21.80
N ASN A 339 -0.17 -10.32 -22.74
CA ASN A 339 -1.64 -10.49 -22.75
C ASN A 339 -2.14 -11.67 -21.91
N GLU A 340 -1.34 -12.72 -21.78
CA GLU A 340 -1.79 -13.98 -21.19
C GLU A 340 -1.06 -14.29 -19.88
N LEU A 341 0.24 -13.99 -19.81
CA LEU A 341 1.04 -14.18 -18.58
C LEU A 341 1.04 -12.95 -17.67
N TYR A 342 0.67 -11.78 -18.21
CA TYR A 342 0.64 -10.49 -17.52
C TYR A 342 2.01 -10.10 -16.93
N GLN A 343 3.07 -10.28 -17.72
CA GLN A 343 4.44 -10.00 -17.29
C GLN A 343 5.13 -8.98 -18.21
N ALA A 344 6.05 -8.21 -17.62
CA ALA A 344 6.96 -7.37 -18.39
C ALA A 344 8.12 -8.20 -18.95
N TYR A 345 8.65 -7.85 -20.13
CA TYR A 345 9.78 -8.59 -20.72
C TYR A 345 10.86 -7.67 -21.29
N LYS A 346 10.46 -6.46 -21.71
CA LYS A 346 11.35 -5.44 -22.26
C LYS A 346 11.50 -4.31 -21.24
N LEU A 347 12.75 -4.03 -20.89
CA LEU A 347 13.14 -3.10 -19.83
C LEU A 347 13.99 -1.97 -20.40
N GLN A 348 14.02 -0.86 -19.69
CA GLN A 348 14.80 0.34 -19.99
C GLN A 348 15.56 0.80 -18.74
N CYS A 349 16.65 1.53 -18.95
CA CYS A 349 17.45 2.12 -17.89
C CYS A 349 16.68 3.23 -17.17
N VAL A 350 16.61 3.17 -15.83
CA VAL A 350 15.98 4.19 -14.99
C VAL A 350 16.91 5.40 -14.83
N ASN A 351 18.15 5.16 -14.37
CA ASN A 351 19.12 6.21 -14.11
C ASN A 351 20.53 5.83 -14.62
N PRO A 352 21.00 6.40 -15.76
CA PRO A 352 22.32 6.11 -16.30
C PRO A 352 23.47 6.74 -15.49
N GLU A 353 23.18 7.72 -14.61
CA GLU A 353 24.19 8.40 -13.79
C GLU A 353 24.78 7.46 -12.72
N GLU A 354 24.07 6.38 -12.39
CA GLU A 354 24.50 5.37 -11.41
C GLU A 354 25.34 4.23 -12.01
N HIS A 355 25.69 4.33 -13.29
CA HIS A 355 26.65 3.46 -13.99
C HIS A 355 26.28 1.97 -14.09
N PHE A 356 25.02 1.61 -13.83
CA PHE A 356 24.53 0.23 -14.02
C PHE A 356 23.93 -0.03 -15.41
N CYS A 357 23.45 1.01 -16.09
CA CYS A 357 22.80 0.92 -17.38
C CYS A 357 22.98 2.21 -18.20
N GLU A 358 22.56 2.17 -19.46
CA GLU A 358 22.63 3.29 -20.40
C GLU A 358 21.25 3.51 -21.03
N THR A 359 20.92 4.78 -21.31
CA THR A 359 19.70 5.12 -22.05
C THR A 359 19.87 4.82 -23.55
N GLY A 360 18.75 4.64 -24.26
CA GLY A 360 18.75 4.35 -25.69
C GLY A 360 19.00 2.88 -26.07
N TYR A 361 19.05 1.98 -25.08
CA TYR A 361 19.13 0.53 -25.26
C TYR A 361 17.93 -0.17 -24.63
N ASP A 362 17.64 -1.34 -25.18
CA ASP A 362 16.65 -2.26 -24.64
C ASP A 362 17.34 -3.33 -23.79
N TYR A 363 16.76 -3.64 -22.64
CA TYR A 363 17.27 -4.65 -21.71
C TYR A 363 16.26 -5.78 -21.55
N TYR A 364 16.75 -7.02 -21.52
CA TYR A 364 15.94 -8.22 -21.31
C TYR A 364 16.54 -9.03 -20.18
N LEU A 365 15.73 -9.36 -19.17
CA LEU A 365 16.13 -10.22 -18.06
C LEU A 365 16.35 -11.64 -18.59
N THR A 366 17.55 -12.18 -18.47
CA THR A 366 17.89 -13.55 -18.92
C THR A 366 18.08 -14.53 -17.77
N GLU A 367 18.33 -14.03 -16.56
CA GLU A 367 18.39 -14.86 -15.35
C GLU A 367 18.04 -14.01 -14.13
N LEU A 368 17.24 -14.56 -13.23
CA LEU A 368 17.01 -14.02 -11.88
C LEU A 368 17.12 -15.16 -10.88
N LYS A 369 18.14 -15.12 -10.04
CA LYS A 369 18.47 -16.22 -9.13
C LYS A 369 18.61 -15.72 -7.71
N ALA A 370 17.86 -16.32 -6.79
CA ALA A 370 18.02 -16.08 -5.37
C ALA A 370 19.45 -16.44 -4.92
N ASP A 371 20.09 -15.54 -4.19
CA ASP A 371 21.42 -15.78 -3.65
C ASP A 371 21.36 -16.60 -2.36
N SER A 372 21.98 -17.77 -2.40
CA SER A 372 22.09 -18.69 -1.25
C SER A 372 23.02 -18.18 -0.14
N LYS A 373 23.81 -17.13 -0.37
CA LYS A 373 24.72 -16.55 0.62
C LYS A 373 23.95 -15.62 1.56
N SER A 374 23.48 -16.21 2.65
CA SER A 374 22.85 -15.61 3.84
C SER A 374 23.33 -14.19 4.22
N PRO A 375 22.47 -13.34 4.86
CA PRO A 375 21.08 -13.59 5.24
C PRO A 375 20.10 -12.89 4.28
N MET A 376 18.88 -13.44 4.19
CA MET A 376 17.66 -12.90 3.55
C MET A 376 17.33 -13.52 2.19
N ASN A 377 16.14 -14.13 2.14
CA ASN A 377 15.45 -14.67 0.95
C ASN A 377 15.01 -13.57 -0.06
N HIS A 378 15.78 -12.48 -0.15
CA HIS A 378 15.39 -11.23 -0.83
C HIS A 378 16.45 -10.69 -1.76
N TYR A 379 17.63 -11.30 -1.76
CA TYR A 379 18.72 -10.93 -2.65
C TYR A 379 18.75 -11.81 -3.88
N TYR A 380 18.91 -11.17 -5.02
CA TYR A 380 18.92 -11.83 -6.31
C TYR A 380 20.12 -11.38 -7.12
N ILE A 381 20.72 -12.34 -7.81
CA ILE A 381 21.65 -12.08 -8.90
C ILE A 381 20.80 -12.01 -10.17
N ALA A 382 20.82 -10.85 -10.82
CA ALA A 382 20.06 -10.59 -12.04
C ALA A 382 21.01 -10.38 -13.22
N THR A 383 20.77 -11.08 -14.32
CA THR A 383 21.52 -10.94 -15.56
C THR A 383 20.61 -10.45 -16.67
N PHE A 384 21.07 -9.43 -17.38
CA PHE A 384 20.37 -8.77 -18.47
C PHE A 384 21.19 -8.85 -19.75
N THR A 385 20.50 -8.96 -20.89
CA THR A 385 21.12 -8.74 -22.19
C THR A 385 20.71 -7.38 -22.75
N LYS A 386 21.71 -6.62 -23.20
CA LYS A 386 21.59 -5.27 -23.76
C LYS A 386 21.50 -5.34 -25.28
N TYR A 387 20.51 -4.67 -25.85
CA TYR A 387 20.27 -4.58 -27.30
C TYR A 387 20.22 -3.13 -27.76
N ASP A 388 20.82 -2.85 -28.93
CA ASP A 388 20.71 -1.54 -29.57
C ASP A 388 19.37 -1.35 -30.30
N SER A 389 19.12 -0.14 -30.78
CA SER A 389 17.90 0.21 -31.52
C SER A 389 17.71 -0.53 -32.84
N THR A 390 18.74 -1.25 -33.32
CA THR A 390 18.66 -2.11 -34.51
C THR A 390 18.30 -3.56 -34.16
N GLY A 391 18.13 -3.88 -32.88
CA GLY A 391 17.85 -5.22 -32.38
C GLY A 391 19.09 -6.11 -32.32
N LYS A 392 20.30 -5.54 -32.36
CA LYS A 392 21.54 -6.29 -32.23
C LYS A 392 21.96 -6.37 -30.77
N LYS A 393 22.31 -7.59 -30.32
CA LYS A 393 22.92 -7.84 -29.01
C LYS A 393 24.26 -7.10 -28.90
N VAL A 394 24.38 -6.26 -27.88
CA VAL A 394 25.54 -5.42 -27.61
C VAL A 394 26.40 -6.02 -26.51
N ASP A 395 25.77 -6.40 -25.38
CA ASP A 395 26.46 -6.86 -24.19
C ASP A 395 25.55 -7.70 -23.28
N THR A 396 26.15 -8.36 -22.28
CA THR A 396 25.44 -9.01 -21.17
C THR A 396 25.94 -8.41 -19.85
N ILE A 397 25.01 -7.92 -19.03
CA ILE A 397 25.28 -7.27 -17.75
C ILE A 397 24.77 -8.18 -16.64
N THR A 398 25.62 -8.50 -15.67
CA THR A 398 25.21 -9.19 -14.44
C THR A 398 25.36 -8.23 -13.27
N LEU A 399 24.26 -7.97 -12.57
CA LEU A 399 24.27 -7.21 -11.33
C LEU A 399 24.84 -8.06 -10.19
N PRO A 400 25.49 -7.43 -9.19
CA PRO A 400 25.79 -8.14 -7.95
C PRO A 400 24.50 -8.59 -7.25
N SER A 401 24.65 -9.36 -6.18
CA SER A 401 23.51 -9.79 -5.37
C SER A 401 22.80 -8.56 -4.77
N LEU A 402 21.55 -8.30 -5.17
CA LEU A 402 20.81 -7.10 -4.78
C LEU A 402 19.35 -7.42 -4.40
N PRO A 403 18.72 -6.62 -3.51
CA PRO A 403 17.28 -6.66 -3.30
C PRO A 403 16.52 -6.34 -4.59
N THR A 404 15.35 -6.96 -4.77
CA THR A 404 14.45 -6.68 -5.92
C THR A 404 14.10 -5.20 -6.03
N SER A 405 13.93 -4.52 -4.89
CA SER A 405 13.67 -3.08 -4.86
C SER A 405 14.80 -2.24 -5.46
N ILE A 406 16.07 -2.63 -5.29
CA ILE A 406 17.21 -1.96 -5.92
C ILE A 406 17.29 -2.32 -7.42
N ILE A 407 17.05 -3.59 -7.78
CA ILE A 407 17.04 -4.02 -9.19
C ILE A 407 15.98 -3.24 -9.99
N GLY A 408 14.78 -3.07 -9.44
CA GLY A 408 13.70 -2.29 -10.05
C GLY A 408 13.96 -0.76 -10.07
N MET A 409 14.96 -0.28 -9.34
CA MET A 409 15.45 1.11 -9.46
C MET A 409 16.54 1.28 -10.52
N ILE A 410 17.14 0.20 -11.00
CA ILE A 410 18.11 0.22 -12.11
C ILE A 410 17.37 0.08 -13.44
N PHE A 411 16.46 -0.89 -13.52
CA PHE A 411 15.68 -1.20 -14.72
C PHE A 411 14.19 -1.10 -14.44
N THR A 412 13.44 -0.59 -15.40
CA THR A 412 11.97 -0.52 -15.36
C THR A 412 11.39 -1.02 -16.68
N PRO A 413 10.19 -1.62 -16.72
CA PRO A 413 9.53 -1.92 -17.98
C PRO A 413 9.35 -0.69 -18.87
N VAL A 414 9.31 -0.91 -20.18
CA VAL A 414 8.96 0.16 -21.11
C VAL A 414 7.52 0.65 -20.90
N GLU A 415 7.28 1.93 -21.16
CA GLU A 415 6.01 2.62 -20.86
C GLU A 415 4.78 1.90 -21.45
N GLU A 416 4.88 1.36 -22.67
CA GLU A 416 3.77 0.61 -23.29
C GLU A 416 3.36 -0.61 -22.45
N GLN A 417 4.33 -1.29 -21.83
CA GLN A 417 4.05 -2.43 -20.95
C GLN A 417 3.46 -1.96 -19.62
N LEU A 418 3.93 -0.85 -19.05
CA LEU A 418 3.39 -0.28 -17.80
C LEU A 418 1.92 0.13 -17.96
N ILE A 419 1.58 0.81 -19.06
CA ILE A 419 0.19 1.20 -19.35
C ILE A 419 -0.72 -0.04 -19.45
N LYS A 420 -0.20 -1.13 -20.02
CA LYS A 420 -0.99 -2.33 -20.28
C LYS A 420 -1.09 -3.26 -19.06
N LEU A 421 -0.03 -3.33 -18.27
CA LEU A 421 0.10 -4.15 -17.07
C LEU A 421 -0.14 -3.31 -15.81
N HIS A 422 -1.03 -2.32 -15.89
CA HIS A 422 -1.39 -1.51 -14.74
C HIS A 422 -2.19 -2.33 -13.73
N ASP A 423 -1.93 -2.09 -12.45
CA ASP A 423 -2.65 -2.72 -11.35
C ASP A 423 -4.10 -2.25 -11.30
N SER A 424 -5.00 -3.15 -10.90
CA SER A 424 -6.42 -2.83 -10.77
C SER A 424 -6.69 -1.82 -9.64
N GLU A 425 -7.14 -0.63 -10.00
CA GLU A 425 -7.60 0.42 -9.07
C GLU A 425 -8.67 -0.04 -8.07
N GLU A 426 -9.48 -1.03 -8.46
CA GLU A 426 -10.57 -1.56 -7.64
C GLU A 426 -10.13 -2.58 -6.58
N PHE A 427 -8.99 -3.26 -6.77
CA PHE A 427 -8.67 -4.48 -6.01
C PHE A 427 -7.26 -4.49 -5.43
N CYS A 428 -6.31 -3.83 -6.06
CA CYS A 428 -4.95 -3.69 -5.56
C CYS A 428 -4.87 -2.59 -4.49
N GLY A 429 -3.67 -2.29 -4.02
CA GLY A 429 -3.40 -1.30 -2.97
C GLY A 429 -3.35 -1.89 -1.55
N HIS A 430 -3.27 -3.22 -1.42
CA HIS A 430 -3.14 -3.88 -0.12
C HIS A 430 -1.71 -4.34 0.13
N TYR A 431 -1.33 -4.33 1.40
CA TYR A 431 -0.03 -4.73 1.91
C TYR A 431 -0.20 -5.74 3.06
N MET A 432 0.78 -6.59 3.25
CA MET A 432 0.86 -7.47 4.42
C MET A 432 1.76 -6.84 5.48
N PHE A 433 1.23 -6.63 6.68
CA PHE A 433 2.01 -6.27 7.87
C PHE A 433 2.18 -7.49 8.76
N PRO A 434 3.35 -8.17 8.74
CA PRO A 434 3.50 -9.44 9.43
C PRO A 434 3.54 -9.30 10.94
N TYR A 435 3.00 -10.29 11.67
CA TYR A 435 3.00 -10.26 13.14
C TYR A 435 4.41 -10.25 13.72
N CYS A 436 5.35 -10.92 13.05
CA CYS A 436 6.75 -10.91 13.47
C CYS A 436 7.35 -9.49 13.51
N ILE A 437 6.94 -8.61 12.59
CA ILE A 437 7.41 -7.22 12.50
C ILE A 437 6.74 -6.40 13.59
N LEU A 438 5.42 -6.53 13.72
CA LEU A 438 4.66 -5.88 14.79
C LEU A 438 5.23 -6.19 16.17
N ASN A 439 5.50 -7.47 16.43
CA ASN A 439 6.05 -7.94 17.70
C ASN A 439 7.50 -7.52 17.95
N LYS A 440 8.27 -7.18 16.90
CA LYS A 440 9.61 -6.57 17.04
C LYS A 440 9.53 -5.08 17.36
N HIS A 441 8.60 -4.35 16.74
CA HIS A 441 8.42 -2.91 16.95
C HIS A 441 7.86 -2.59 18.34
N LEU A 442 6.84 -3.33 18.78
CA LEU A 442 6.16 -3.11 20.06
C LEU A 442 7.11 -2.94 21.27
N PRO A 443 8.11 -3.82 21.51
CA PRO A 443 9.03 -3.65 22.64
C PRO A 443 10.11 -2.59 22.40
N PHE A 444 10.43 -2.26 21.15
CA PHE A 444 11.54 -1.37 20.81
C PHE A 444 11.11 0.10 20.77
N TRP A 445 10.01 0.38 20.08
CA TRP A 445 9.47 1.73 19.91
C TRP A 445 8.04 1.90 20.44
N GLY A 446 7.33 0.80 20.71
CA GLY A 446 5.89 0.86 20.92
C GLY A 446 5.18 1.25 19.62
N GLY A 447 4.20 2.14 19.72
CA GLY A 447 3.71 2.88 18.55
C GLY A 447 2.74 2.16 17.64
N TYR A 448 2.19 1.01 18.02
CA TYR A 448 1.05 0.41 17.33
C TYR A 448 -0.28 0.80 18.00
N VAL A 449 -1.23 1.26 17.19
CA VAL A 449 -2.62 1.45 17.61
C VAL A 449 -3.58 0.99 16.51
N GLY A 450 -4.47 0.06 16.85
CA GLY A 450 -5.69 -0.15 16.08
C GLY A 450 -6.77 0.80 16.57
N SER A 451 -7.52 1.44 15.68
CA SER A 451 -8.52 2.47 16.04
C SER A 451 -9.84 2.23 15.31
N HIS A 452 -10.96 2.28 16.04
CA HIS A 452 -12.31 2.17 15.47
C HIS A 452 -13.22 3.26 16.01
N PHE A 453 -14.07 3.81 15.15
CA PHE A 453 -15.13 4.76 15.50
C PHE A 453 -16.48 4.09 15.37
N GLU A 454 -17.27 4.10 16.44
CA GLU A 454 -18.69 3.76 16.38
C GLU A 454 -19.45 4.97 15.84
N ILE A 455 -19.97 4.85 14.61
CA ILE A 455 -20.52 5.97 13.85
C ILE A 455 -22.01 5.79 13.61
N GLU A 456 -22.78 6.82 13.92
CA GLU A 456 -24.19 6.94 13.59
C GLU A 456 -24.38 7.94 12.45
N TRP A 457 -24.71 7.44 11.26
CA TRP A 457 -24.94 8.28 10.07
C TRP A 457 -26.38 8.77 9.97
N ASP A 458 -26.55 10.07 9.72
CA ASP A 458 -27.85 10.67 9.42
C ASP A 458 -28.34 10.18 8.05
N ASP A 459 -29.65 9.92 7.94
CA ASP A 459 -30.29 9.47 6.70
C ASP A 459 -30.15 10.52 5.57
N SER A 460 -30.02 11.80 5.91
CA SER A 460 -29.74 12.88 4.95
C SER A 460 -28.41 12.67 4.22
N SER A 461 -27.46 11.93 4.80
CA SER A 461 -26.15 11.70 4.19
C SER A 461 -26.22 10.82 2.93
N TYR A 462 -27.37 10.22 2.61
CA TYR A 462 -27.51 9.26 1.51
C TYR A 462 -28.33 9.81 0.35
N LEU A 463 -27.82 9.65 -0.87
CA LEU A 463 -28.42 10.16 -2.12
C LEU A 463 -29.89 9.74 -2.31
N ILE A 464 -30.23 8.52 -1.90
CA ILE A 464 -31.61 7.98 -2.01
C ILE A 464 -32.64 8.80 -1.24
N ASN A 465 -32.21 9.58 -0.24
CA ASN A 465 -33.08 10.38 0.61
C ASN A 465 -33.18 11.85 0.17
N LYS A 466 -32.61 12.24 -0.99
CA LYS A 466 -32.57 13.64 -1.44
C LYS A 466 -33.92 14.36 -1.45
N ASP A 467 -35.00 13.66 -1.83
CA ASP A 467 -36.34 14.25 -1.88
C ASP A 467 -36.93 14.56 -0.49
N LYS A 468 -36.39 13.93 0.57
CA LYS A 468 -36.79 14.17 1.96
C LYS A 468 -36.06 15.35 2.60
N TYR A 469 -34.91 15.74 2.05
CA TYR A 469 -34.04 16.79 2.58
C TYR A 469 -33.65 17.78 1.47
N PRO A 470 -34.62 18.53 0.92
CA PRO A 470 -34.40 19.42 -0.23
C PRO A 470 -33.51 20.63 0.07
N GLU A 471 -33.17 20.88 1.33
CA GLU A 471 -32.24 21.93 1.76
C GLU A 471 -30.77 21.65 1.42
N PHE A 472 -30.40 20.39 1.15
CA PHE A 472 -29.03 20.00 0.83
C PHE A 472 -28.80 19.83 -0.67
N ASP A 473 -27.53 19.98 -1.09
CA ASP A 473 -27.09 19.70 -2.44
C ASP A 473 -26.42 18.32 -2.51
N TYR A 474 -27.07 17.39 -3.22
CA TYR A 474 -26.61 16.01 -3.38
C TYR A 474 -25.73 15.80 -4.62
N LYS A 475 -25.52 16.83 -5.45
CA LYS A 475 -24.75 16.73 -6.70
C LYS A 475 -23.38 16.09 -6.46
N PHE A 476 -22.66 16.55 -5.45
CA PHE A 476 -21.32 16.03 -5.17
C PHE A 476 -21.32 14.61 -4.62
N ILE A 477 -22.38 14.16 -3.91
CA ILE A 477 -22.51 12.75 -3.52
C ILE A 477 -22.70 11.90 -4.76
N GLU A 478 -23.60 12.30 -5.68
CA GLU A 478 -23.85 11.58 -6.92
C GLU A 478 -22.57 11.45 -7.76
N GLU A 479 -21.81 12.55 -7.93
CA GLU A 479 -20.53 12.56 -8.65
C GLU A 479 -19.40 11.80 -7.92
N SER A 480 -19.55 11.54 -6.61
CA SER A 480 -18.58 10.78 -5.81
C SER A 480 -19.05 9.36 -5.50
N THR A 481 -20.16 8.91 -6.08
CA THR A 481 -20.67 7.54 -5.94
C THR A 481 -20.08 6.69 -7.05
N PHE A 482 -19.38 5.62 -6.66
CA PHE A 482 -18.71 4.71 -7.56
C PHE A 482 -19.30 3.30 -7.43
N HIS A 483 -19.15 2.53 -8.51
CA HIS A 483 -19.51 1.12 -8.56
C HIS A 483 -18.24 0.28 -8.68
N GLN A 484 -18.15 -0.75 -7.84
CA GLN A 484 -17.07 -1.74 -7.86
C GLN A 484 -17.57 -3.01 -8.54
N ASN A 485 -16.83 -3.55 -9.50
CA ASN A 485 -17.20 -4.78 -10.18
C ASN A 485 -16.80 -6.00 -9.33
N LEU A 486 -17.62 -6.32 -8.34
CA LEU A 486 -17.34 -7.39 -7.36
C LEU A 486 -17.08 -8.78 -7.97
N ASN A 487 -17.53 -9.03 -9.20
CA ASN A 487 -17.30 -10.30 -9.91
C ASN A 487 -15.99 -10.32 -10.71
N LEU A 488 -15.36 -9.17 -10.93
CA LEU A 488 -14.21 -9.06 -11.83
C LEU A 488 -13.00 -9.84 -11.32
N VAL A 489 -12.77 -9.86 -10.00
CA VAL A 489 -11.66 -10.61 -9.42
C VAL A 489 -11.81 -12.10 -9.70
N ASP A 490 -12.99 -12.67 -9.48
CA ASP A 490 -13.22 -14.10 -9.75
C ASP A 490 -13.21 -14.42 -11.25
N GLN A 491 -13.68 -13.50 -12.10
CA GLN A 491 -13.64 -13.64 -13.55
C GLN A 491 -12.22 -13.57 -14.11
N LYS A 492 -11.40 -12.63 -13.61
CA LYS A 492 -10.00 -12.47 -14.02
C LYS A 492 -9.17 -13.62 -13.48
N ALA A 493 -9.32 -13.92 -12.19
CA ALA A 493 -8.48 -14.89 -11.50
C ALA A 493 -8.85 -16.34 -11.81
N GLY A 494 -10.08 -16.65 -12.22
CA GLY A 494 -10.54 -18.04 -12.35
C GLY A 494 -9.59 -18.98 -13.11
N VAL A 495 -9.14 -20.05 -12.43
CA VAL A 495 -8.54 -21.22 -13.09
C VAL A 495 -9.57 -21.85 -14.05
N PRO A 496 -9.23 -22.11 -15.32
CA PRO A 496 -10.03 -22.98 -16.19
C PRO A 496 -10.21 -24.40 -15.63
N PHE A 497 -9.22 -24.89 -14.87
CA PHE A 497 -9.10 -26.31 -14.50
C PHE A 497 -10.07 -26.83 -13.43
N LEU A 498 -10.68 -25.98 -12.60
CA LEU A 498 -11.59 -26.44 -11.53
C LEU A 498 -13.07 -26.34 -11.91
N ASN A 499 -13.41 -25.51 -12.89
CA ASN A 499 -14.80 -25.32 -13.33
C ASN A 499 -15.15 -26.12 -14.59
N GLU A 500 -14.17 -26.66 -15.31
CA GLU A 500 -14.41 -27.64 -16.38
C GLU A 500 -14.17 -29.06 -15.87
N ARG A 501 -15.11 -29.58 -15.07
CA ARG A 501 -15.30 -31.04 -15.04
C ARG A 501 -15.93 -31.45 -16.37
N ILE A 502 -15.17 -32.18 -17.19
CA ILE A 502 -15.72 -33.02 -18.26
C ILE A 502 -16.59 -34.11 -17.63
#